data_AF-A0A2H9KYP7-F1
#
_entry.id   AF-A0A2H9KYP7-F1
#
_cell.length_a   1.000
_cell.length_b   1.000
_cell.length_c   1.000
_cell.angle_alpha   90.00
_cell.angle_beta   90.00
_cell.angle_gamma   90.00
#
_symmetry.space_group_name_H-M   'P 1'
#
loop_
_entity.id
_entity.type
_entity.pdbx_description
1 polymer ?
#
loop_
_entity_poly.entity_id
_entity_poly.type
_entity_poly.pdbx_seq_one_letter_code
_entity_poly.pdbx_strand_id
1 'polypeptide(L)'
;MENMITYKELEKNPKKYIMHLNFFKLMELIYIQPKNADFIYSSSEHFLEGEENEDQTKVMMNWMGHFNIKFHQAHCSGHVDRKGLIEAIDAIKPEILVPIHTHNAKEFEKLHKRVILPEKGGKIEI
;
A
#
# COMPACT_ATOMS: atom_id res chain seq x y z
N MET A 1 -7.62 25.95 21.82
CA MET A 1 -7.29 24.56 21.44
C MET A 1 -8.24 23.64 22.20
N GLU A 2 -9.53 23.61 21.84
CA GLU A 2 -10.53 22.85 22.62
C GLU A 2 -10.59 21.35 22.27
N ASN A 3 -10.01 20.94 21.13
CA ASN A 3 -10.06 19.56 20.65
C ASN A 3 -8.64 18.97 20.45
N MET A 4 -7.79 19.05 21.46
CA MET A 4 -6.46 18.44 21.45
C MET A 4 -6.41 17.32 22.49
N ILE A 5 -5.94 16.14 22.10
CA ILE A 5 -5.64 15.04 23.01
C ILE A 5 -4.13 14.94 23.15
N THR A 6 -3.65 15.04 24.38
CA THR A 6 -2.23 14.89 24.72
C THR A 6 -1.89 13.43 25.04
N TYR A 7 -0.60 13.06 24.99
CA TYR A 7 -0.16 11.72 25.35
C TYR A 7 -0.57 11.33 26.80
N LYS A 8 -0.59 12.29 27.73
CA LYS A 8 -1.04 12.10 29.12
C LYS A 8 -2.54 11.76 29.22
N GLU A 9 -3.36 12.31 28.33
CA GLU A 9 -4.80 12.01 28.29
C GLU A 9 -5.07 10.67 27.62
N LEU A 10 -4.28 10.33 26.60
CA LEU A 10 -4.32 9.04 25.94
C LEU A 10 -3.95 7.91 26.91
N GLU A 11 -2.88 8.08 27.70
CA GLU A 11 -2.41 7.10 28.69
C GLU A 11 -3.50 6.74 29.72
N LYS A 12 -4.35 7.69 30.12
CA LYS A 12 -5.44 7.44 31.06
C LYS A 12 -6.50 6.49 30.53
N ASN A 13 -6.78 6.52 29.22
CA ASN A 13 -7.85 5.73 28.59
C ASN A 13 -7.49 5.29 27.15
N PRO A 14 -6.46 4.46 26.94
CA PRO A 14 -5.92 4.18 25.61
C PRO A 14 -6.94 3.52 24.68
N LYS A 15 -7.84 2.69 25.23
CA LYS A 15 -8.88 1.97 24.47
C LYS A 15 -9.98 2.87 23.87
N LYS A 16 -10.03 4.16 24.24
CA LYS A 16 -11.02 5.11 23.70
C LYS A 16 -10.58 5.77 22.40
N TYR A 17 -9.34 5.56 21.96
CA TYR A 17 -8.75 6.31 20.85
C TYR A 17 -8.29 5.38 19.73
N ILE A 18 -8.45 5.87 18.51
CA ILE A 18 -7.77 5.36 17.32
C ILE A 18 -6.82 6.45 16.86
N MET A 19 -5.58 6.07 16.58
CA MET A 19 -4.56 6.99 16.11
C MET A 19 -4.26 6.74 14.65
N HIS A 20 -4.15 7.81 13.88
CA HIS A 20 -3.59 7.76 12.55
C HIS A 20 -2.09 8.06 12.62
N LEU A 21 -1.26 7.05 12.40
CA LEU A 21 0.20 7.12 12.39
C LEU A 21 0.71 6.66 11.03
N ASN A 22 1.57 7.47 10.41
CA ASN A 22 2.34 7.04 9.25
C ASN A 22 3.76 6.65 9.68
N PHE A 23 4.52 6.04 8.76
CA PHE A 23 5.89 5.58 9.02
C PHE A 23 6.80 6.69 9.60
N PHE A 24 6.69 7.91 9.08
CA PHE A 24 7.50 9.04 9.54
C PHE A 24 7.14 9.55 10.95
N LYS A 25 6.03 9.08 11.52
CA LYS A 25 5.55 9.45 12.86
C LYS A 25 5.70 8.33 13.89
N LEU A 26 6.42 7.24 13.57
CA LEU A 26 6.67 6.16 14.54
C LEU A 26 7.40 6.63 15.80
N MET A 27 8.18 7.72 15.73
CA MET A 27 8.86 8.31 16.89
C MET A 27 7.90 8.76 18.00
N GLU A 28 6.63 9.05 17.68
CA GLU A 28 5.61 9.41 18.67
C GLU A 28 5.36 8.27 19.69
N LEU A 29 5.66 7.02 19.31
CA LEU A 29 5.54 5.85 20.19
C LEU A 29 6.44 5.98 21.44
N ILE A 30 7.55 6.73 21.38
CA ILE A 30 8.41 7.01 22.53
C ILE A 30 7.62 7.75 23.63
N TYR A 31 6.74 8.67 23.25
CA TYR A 31 5.93 9.43 24.20
C TYR A 31 4.65 8.69 24.60
N ILE A 32 4.06 7.94 23.67
CA ILE A 32 2.79 7.22 23.88
C ILE A 32 2.98 6.01 24.79
N GLN A 33 4.11 5.29 24.67
CA GLN A 33 4.42 4.07 25.41
C GLN A 33 3.24 3.07 25.44
N PRO A 34 2.74 2.63 24.25
CA PRO A 34 1.52 1.83 24.18
C PRO A 34 1.68 0.49 24.92
N LYS A 35 0.61 0.06 25.59
CA LYS A 35 0.52 -1.23 26.25
C LYS A 35 -0.63 -2.03 25.66
N ASN A 36 -0.33 -3.20 25.09
CA ASN A 36 -1.30 -4.07 24.41
C ASN A 36 -2.05 -3.33 23.28
N ALA A 37 -1.30 -2.74 22.35
CA ALA A 37 -1.87 -2.05 21.20
C ALA A 37 -1.82 -2.90 19.93
N ASP A 38 -2.74 -2.63 19.03
CA ASP A 38 -2.78 -3.16 17.68
C ASP A 38 -2.40 -2.05 16.68
N PHE A 39 -1.57 -2.39 15.69
CA PHE A 39 -1.26 -1.52 14.56
C PHE A 39 -1.83 -2.14 13.30
N ILE A 40 -2.72 -1.42 12.63
CA ILE A 40 -3.33 -1.87 11.37
C ILE A 40 -2.63 -1.13 10.23
N TYR A 41 -1.80 -1.84 9.47
CA TYR A 41 -1.20 -1.32 8.25
C TYR A 41 -2.18 -1.52 7.09
N SER A 42 -2.81 -0.42 6.68
CA SER A 42 -3.83 -0.37 5.62
C SER A 42 -3.44 0.65 4.54
N SER A 43 -2.27 0.43 3.92
CA SER A 43 -1.82 1.20 2.75
C SER A 43 -2.19 0.44 1.48
N SER A 44 -2.53 1.17 0.40
CA SER A 44 -2.70 0.62 -0.95
C SER A 44 -1.44 0.76 -1.82
N GLU A 45 -0.47 1.55 -1.34
CA GLU A 45 0.82 1.73 -1.99
C GLU A 45 1.83 0.72 -1.45
N HIS A 46 2.75 0.30 -2.33
CA HIS A 46 3.85 -0.66 -2.06
C HIS A 46 4.91 -0.12 -1.07
N PHE A 47 4.59 0.82 -0.18
CA PHE A 47 5.57 1.51 0.66
C PHE A 47 6.39 0.60 1.59
N LEU A 48 5.80 -0.51 2.07
CA LEU A 48 6.49 -1.54 2.86
C LEU A 48 6.62 -2.87 2.10
N GLU A 49 6.22 -2.91 0.83
CA GLU A 49 6.16 -4.13 0.04
C GLU A 49 7.19 -4.05 -1.09
N GLY A 50 7.79 -5.18 -1.46
CA GLY A 50 8.84 -5.26 -2.48
C GLY A 50 10.26 -5.17 -1.92
N GLU A 51 11.21 -5.71 -2.68
CA GLU A 51 12.63 -5.84 -2.29
C GLU A 51 13.30 -4.47 -2.05
N GLU A 52 12.83 -3.43 -2.72
CA GLU A 52 13.34 -2.06 -2.58
C GLU A 52 12.97 -1.36 -1.25
N ASN A 53 12.06 -1.95 -0.46
CA ASN A 53 11.55 -1.37 0.78
C ASN A 53 11.93 -2.18 2.04
N GLU A 54 12.86 -3.14 1.93
CA GLU A 54 13.26 -4.02 3.03
C GLU A 54 13.76 -3.27 4.27
N ASP A 55 14.52 -2.20 4.08
CA ASP A 55 15.06 -1.39 5.18
C ASP A 55 13.94 -0.67 5.95
N GLN A 56 12.96 -0.10 5.25
CA GLN A 56 11.79 0.55 5.84
C GLN A 56 10.94 -0.47 6.60
N THR A 57 10.70 -1.63 5.99
CA THR A 57 9.96 -2.73 6.63
C THR A 57 10.67 -3.21 7.89
N LYS A 58 12.00 -3.35 7.86
CA LYS A 58 12.80 -3.71 9.02
C LYS A 58 12.68 -2.67 10.13
N VAL A 59 12.77 -1.37 9.81
CA VAL A 59 12.59 -0.29 10.78
C VAL A 59 11.20 -0.37 11.40
N MET A 60 10.14 -0.48 10.60
CA MET A 60 8.75 -0.59 11.07
C MET A 60 8.59 -1.77 12.05
N MET A 61 9.06 -2.96 11.66
CA MET A 61 8.92 -4.16 12.50
C MET A 61 9.75 -4.07 13.79
N ASN A 62 10.91 -3.42 13.75
CA ASN A 62 11.69 -3.14 14.96
C ASN A 62 10.92 -2.24 15.94
N TRP A 63 10.23 -1.20 15.46
CA TRP A 63 9.35 -0.37 16.28
C TRP A 63 8.20 -1.20 16.86
N MET A 64 7.52 -1.99 16.05
CA MET A 64 6.42 -2.85 16.52
C MET A 64 6.89 -3.82 17.61
N GLY A 65 8.04 -4.48 17.40
CA GLY A 65 8.64 -5.40 18.36
C GLY A 65 9.08 -4.71 19.66
N HIS A 66 9.73 -3.55 19.57
CA HIS A 66 10.21 -2.80 20.73
C HIS A 66 9.07 -2.42 21.69
N PHE A 67 7.93 -2.00 21.15
CA PHE A 67 6.75 -1.61 21.94
C PHE A 67 5.75 -2.75 22.17
N ASN A 68 6.08 -3.98 21.75
CA ASN A 68 5.19 -5.14 21.83
C ASN A 68 3.79 -4.87 21.23
N ILE A 69 3.77 -4.19 20.07
CA ILE A 69 2.56 -3.85 19.32
C ILE A 69 2.25 -5.00 18.37
N LYS A 70 0.99 -5.46 18.37
CA LYS A 70 0.54 -6.49 17.44
C LYS A 70 0.31 -5.88 16.07
N PHE A 71 1.12 -6.26 15.09
CA PHE A 71 0.99 -5.79 13.72
C PHE A 71 -0.05 -6.61 12.95
N HIS A 72 -0.94 -5.92 12.24
CA HIS A 72 -1.93 -6.51 11.34
C HIS A 72 -1.78 -5.87 9.97
N GLN A 73 -1.65 -6.70 8.93
CA GLN A 73 -1.69 -6.23 7.55
C GLN A 73 -3.12 -6.33 7.02
N ALA A 74 -3.67 -5.20 6.60
CA ALA A 74 -4.98 -5.09 5.96
C ALA A 74 -4.82 -4.36 4.63
N HIS A 75 -4.20 -5.03 3.66
CA HIS A 75 -3.89 -4.45 2.35
C HIS A 75 -5.07 -4.61 1.37
N CYS A 76 -5.38 -3.54 0.65
CA CYS A 76 -6.26 -3.57 -0.51
C CYS A 76 -5.53 -2.89 -1.68
N SER A 77 -5.26 -3.66 -2.74
CA SER A 77 -4.58 -3.17 -3.94
C SER A 77 -5.36 -2.01 -4.56
N GLY A 78 -4.66 -0.93 -4.92
CA GLY A 78 -5.23 0.14 -5.74
C GLY A 78 -5.38 -0.25 -7.22
N HIS A 79 -4.77 -1.35 -7.65
CA HIS A 79 -4.85 -1.86 -9.01
C HIS A 79 -5.86 -3.00 -9.15
N VAL A 80 -6.52 -3.06 -10.31
CA VAL A 80 -7.37 -4.17 -10.70
C VAL A 80 -6.58 -5.48 -10.70
N ASP A 81 -7.21 -6.54 -10.23
CA ASP A 81 -6.61 -7.88 -10.26
C ASP A 81 -6.65 -8.46 -11.68
N ARG A 82 -6.02 -9.63 -11.86
CA ARG A 82 -5.95 -10.28 -13.17
C ARG A 82 -7.33 -10.58 -13.77
N LYS A 83 -8.29 -10.99 -12.93
CA LYS A 83 -9.62 -11.36 -13.38
C LYS A 83 -10.38 -10.13 -13.86
N GLY A 84 -10.42 -9.07 -13.06
CA GLY A 84 -11.06 -7.81 -13.43
C GLY A 84 -10.41 -7.16 -14.66
N LEU A 85 -9.09 -7.33 -14.84
CA LEU A 85 -8.40 -6.86 -16.03
C LEU A 85 -8.89 -7.59 -17.30
N ILE A 86 -9.04 -8.90 -17.25
CA ILE A 86 -9.56 -9.71 -18.37
C ILE A 86 -11.01 -9.32 -18.67
N GLU A 87 -11.84 -9.23 -17.64
CA GLU A 87 -13.24 -8.79 -17.77
C GLU A 87 -13.34 -7.39 -18.40
N ALA A 88 -12.46 -6.47 -18.03
CA ALA A 88 -12.40 -5.14 -18.63
C ALA A 88 -12.02 -5.20 -20.12
N ILE A 89 -11.00 -5.98 -20.50
CA ILE A 89 -10.59 -6.16 -21.90
C ILE A 89 -11.76 -6.76 -22.72
N ASP A 90 -12.41 -7.79 -22.20
CA ASP A 90 -13.53 -8.48 -22.86
C ASP A 90 -14.77 -7.59 -22.99
N ALA A 91 -15.03 -6.72 -22.02
CA ALA A 91 -16.14 -5.78 -22.05
C ALA A 91 -15.89 -4.61 -23.03
N ILE A 92 -14.68 -4.05 -23.01
CA ILE A 92 -14.30 -2.92 -23.88
C ILE A 92 -14.14 -3.37 -25.34
N LYS A 93 -13.66 -4.60 -25.57
CA LYS A 93 -13.32 -5.15 -26.91
C LYS A 93 -12.45 -4.20 -27.73
N PRO A 94 -11.27 -3.82 -27.23
CA PRO A 94 -10.43 -2.85 -27.91
C PRO A 94 -9.95 -3.39 -29.26
N GLU A 95 -9.85 -2.54 -30.28
CA GLU A 95 -9.19 -2.93 -31.54
C GLU A 95 -7.69 -3.16 -31.31
N ILE A 96 -7.06 -2.32 -30.50
CA ILE A 96 -5.64 -2.38 -30.12
C ILE A 96 -5.51 -2.28 -28.61
N LEU A 97 -4.69 -3.13 -28.01
CA LEU A 97 -4.36 -3.09 -26.58
C LEU A 97 -2.91 -2.63 -26.39
N VAL A 98 -2.71 -1.56 -25.61
CA VAL A 98 -1.37 -1.02 -25.30
C VAL A 98 -1.15 -1.12 -23.78
N PRO A 99 -0.47 -2.16 -23.28
CA PRO A 99 -0.21 -2.32 -21.86
C PRO A 99 0.82 -1.29 -21.38
N ILE A 100 0.42 -0.44 -20.44
CA ILE A 100 1.28 0.53 -19.74
C ILE A 100 1.24 0.27 -18.22
N HIS A 101 2.18 0.86 -17.49
CA HIS A 101 2.25 0.75 -16.02
C HIS A 101 2.32 -0.71 -15.51
N THR A 102 3.10 -1.55 -16.20
CA THR A 102 3.35 -2.96 -15.85
C THR A 102 4.79 -3.33 -16.20
N HIS A 103 5.40 -4.21 -15.39
CA HIS A 103 6.70 -4.82 -15.71
C HIS A 103 6.57 -6.01 -16.67
N ASN A 104 5.36 -6.52 -16.89
CA ASN A 104 5.09 -7.76 -17.64
C ASN A 104 4.19 -7.53 -18.86
N ALA A 105 4.46 -6.47 -19.64
CA ALA A 105 3.65 -6.07 -20.79
C ALA A 105 3.41 -7.20 -21.82
N LYS A 106 4.39 -8.10 -22.01
CA LYS A 106 4.29 -9.25 -22.93
C LYS A 106 3.16 -10.23 -22.58
N GLU A 107 2.77 -10.34 -21.31
CA GLU A 107 1.70 -11.25 -20.90
C GLU A 107 0.34 -10.87 -21.52
N PHE A 108 0.16 -9.62 -21.93
CA PHE A 108 -1.06 -9.14 -22.56
C PHE A 108 -1.26 -9.70 -23.99
N GLU A 109 -0.20 -10.17 -24.66
CA GLU A 109 -0.30 -10.86 -25.96
C GLU A 109 -1.12 -12.16 -25.86
N LYS A 110 -1.22 -12.74 -24.66
CA LYS A 110 -2.08 -13.90 -24.39
C LYS A 110 -3.55 -13.52 -24.20
N LEU A 111 -3.83 -12.24 -23.98
CA LEU A 111 -5.16 -11.72 -23.62
C LEU A 111 -5.86 -11.04 -24.80
N HIS A 112 -5.11 -10.48 -25.77
CA HIS A 112 -5.69 -9.85 -26.95
C HIS A 112 -4.87 -10.13 -28.20
N LYS A 113 -5.53 -10.15 -29.36
CA LYS A 113 -4.90 -10.49 -30.65
C LYS A 113 -3.97 -9.40 -31.18
N ARG A 114 -4.27 -8.12 -30.91
CA ARG A 114 -3.49 -6.99 -31.42
C ARG A 114 -2.98 -6.15 -30.25
N VAL A 115 -1.80 -6.54 -29.76
CA VAL A 115 -1.10 -5.86 -28.67
C VAL A 115 0.08 -5.08 -29.24
N ILE A 116 0.22 -3.81 -28.83
CA ILE A 116 1.41 -3.01 -29.14
C ILE A 116 2.16 -2.79 -27.84
N LEU A 117 3.39 -3.31 -27.75
CA LEU A 117 4.25 -3.11 -26.60
C LEU A 117 4.91 -1.73 -26.70
N PRO A 118 4.63 -0.79 -25.77
CA PRO A 118 5.19 0.54 -25.83
C PRO A 118 6.66 0.54 -25.41
N GLU A 119 7.46 1.39 -26.06
CA GLU A 119 8.82 1.72 -25.62
C GLU A 119 8.84 3.09 -24.93
N LYS A 120 9.71 3.25 -23.93
CA LYS A 120 9.82 4.52 -23.19
C LYS A 120 10.27 5.64 -24.14
N GLY A 121 9.42 6.67 -24.30
CA GLY A 121 9.67 7.79 -25.21
C GLY A 121 9.41 7.48 -26.69
N GLY A 122 8.95 6.26 -27.01
CA GLY A 122 8.53 5.87 -28.35
C GLY A 122 7.21 6.52 -28.77
N LYS A 123 6.95 6.53 -30.08
CA LYS A 123 5.67 6.94 -30.68
C LYS A 123 4.97 5.70 -31.23
N ILE A 124 3.66 5.63 -31.01
CA ILE A 124 2.79 4.60 -31.59
C ILE A 124 1.87 5.33 -32.58
N GLU A 125 1.90 4.92 -33.84
CA GLU A 125 0.94 5.34 -34.86
C GLU A 125 -0.13 4.24 -34.96
N ILE A 126 -1.40 4.63 -34.90
CA ILE A 126 -2.57 3.73 -34.81
C ILE A 126 -3.34 3.77 -36.12
#